data_AF-A0A426YWP6-F1
#
_entry.id   AF-A0A426YWP6-F1
#
_cell.length_a   1.000
_cell.length_b   1.000
_cell.length_c   1.000
_cell.angle_alpha   90.00
_cell.angle_beta   90.00
_cell.angle_gamma   90.00
#
_symmetry.space_group_name_H-M   'P 1'
#
loop_
_entity.id
_entity.type
_entity.pdbx_description
1 polymer ?
#
loop_
_entity_poly.entity_id
_entity_poly.type
_entity_poly.pdbx_seq_one_letter_code
_entity_poly.pdbx_strand_id
1 'polypeptide(L)'
;MPSLFLQQLYSRLSELLGLHDHLVLLNFIVGKIATNLKHYPQCEDVIEHSLSLFLELASGYMTGKLLLKLDSIKFIIVNHTKENFQFLEEYRCLHSRTTFYYTLGYLIFMEDSPVKFKASMEPLLQVSV
;
A
#
# COMPACT_ATOMS: atom_id res chain seq x y z
N MET A 1 8.73 -17.17 0.62
CA MET A 1 7.43 -17.87 0.62
C MET A 1 6.39 -16.90 1.15
N PRO A 2 5.22 -16.74 0.50
CA PRO A 2 4.14 -15.94 1.09
C PRO A 2 3.75 -16.53 2.45
N SER A 3 3.32 -15.68 3.38
CA SER A 3 2.90 -16.16 4.70
C SER A 3 1.67 -17.07 4.60
N LEU A 4 1.46 -17.87 5.65
CA LEU A 4 0.26 -18.68 5.79
C LEU A 4 -1.01 -17.82 5.74
N PHE A 5 -0.97 -16.61 6.31
CA PHE A 5 -2.08 -15.67 6.31
C PHE A 5 -2.44 -15.21 4.89
N LEU A 6 -1.46 -14.81 4.08
CA LEU A 6 -1.71 -14.41 2.70
C LEU A 6 -2.32 -15.55 1.88
N GLN A 7 -1.80 -16.77 2.03
CA GLN A 7 -2.35 -17.94 1.33
C GLN A 7 -3.83 -18.18 1.67
N GLN A 8 -4.18 -18.09 2.96
CA GLN A 8 -5.58 -18.21 3.40
C GLN A 8 -6.44 -17.07 2.86
N LEU A 9 -5.97 -15.82 2.91
CA LEU A 9 -6.68 -14.67 2.37
C LEU A 9 -6.97 -14.82 0.88
N TYR A 10 -5.97 -15.21 0.09
CA TYR A 10 -6.12 -15.46 -1.35
C TYR A 10 -7.14 -16.56 -1.62
N SER A 11 -7.07 -17.69 -0.92
CA SER A 11 -8.04 -18.80 -1.09
C SER A 11 -9.45 -18.32 -0.80
N ARG A 12 -9.67 -17.63 0.33
CA ARG A 12 -11.01 -17.20 0.75
C ARG A 12 -11.58 -16.13 -0.18
N LEU A 13 -10.78 -15.18 -0.64
CA LEU A 13 -11.26 -14.18 -1.59
C LEU A 13 -11.53 -14.78 -2.97
N SER A 14 -10.72 -15.76 -3.41
CA SER A 14 -10.97 -16.47 -4.67
C SER A 14 -12.31 -17.22 -4.63
N GLU A 15 -12.58 -17.91 -3.52
CA GLU A 15 -13.86 -18.60 -3.27
C GLU A 15 -15.05 -17.63 -3.24
N LEU A 16 -14.93 -16.52 -2.50
CA LEU A 16 -16.05 -15.59 -2.27
C LEU A 16 -16.37 -14.71 -3.49
N LEU A 17 -15.35 -14.32 -4.26
CA LEU A 17 -15.50 -13.40 -5.39
C LEU A 17 -15.59 -14.14 -6.74
N GLY A 18 -15.37 -15.46 -6.77
CA GLY A 18 -15.27 -16.24 -8.01
C GLY A 18 -14.08 -15.81 -8.89
N LEU A 19 -13.07 -15.18 -8.29
CA LEU A 19 -11.90 -14.64 -8.98
C LEU A 19 -10.74 -15.60 -8.87
N HIS A 20 -10.33 -16.20 -9.99
CA HIS A 20 -9.18 -17.11 -10.05
C HIS A 20 -7.91 -16.46 -10.61
N ASP A 21 -8.03 -15.28 -11.21
CA ASP A 21 -6.89 -14.51 -11.68
C ASP A 21 -6.20 -13.80 -10.50
N HIS A 22 -4.96 -14.20 -10.22
CA HIS A 22 -4.16 -13.66 -9.12
C HIS A 22 -3.89 -12.16 -9.25
N LEU A 23 -3.71 -11.63 -10.46
CA LEU A 23 -3.46 -10.20 -10.68
C LEU A 23 -4.73 -9.38 -10.38
N VAL A 24 -5.89 -9.87 -10.82
CA VAL A 24 -7.19 -9.24 -10.52
C VAL A 24 -7.43 -9.22 -9.01
N LEU A 25 -7.14 -10.34 -8.34
CA LEU A 25 -7.29 -10.47 -6.90
C LEU A 25 -6.34 -9.54 -6.13
N LEU A 26 -5.09 -9.45 -6.56
CA LEU A 26 -4.12 -8.51 -6.00
C LEU A 26 -4.58 -7.06 -6.17
N ASN A 27 -5.10 -6.69 -7.34
CA ASN A 27 -5.63 -5.35 -7.59
C ASN A 27 -6.85 -5.04 -6.70
N PHE A 28 -7.73 -6.03 -6.48
CA PHE A 28 -8.85 -5.90 -5.57
C PHE A 28 -8.38 -5.64 -4.13
N ILE A 29 -7.42 -6.41 -3.64
CA ILE A 29 -6.85 -6.26 -2.29
C ILE A 29 -6.24 -4.86 -2.13
N VAL A 30 -5.39 -4.43 -3.07
CA VAL A 30 -4.77 -3.10 -3.03
C VAL A 30 -5.82 -1.98 -3.12
N GLY A 31 -6.84 -2.14 -3.96
CA GLY A 31 -7.95 -1.18 -4.04
C GLY A 31 -8.69 -1.05 -2.71
N LYS A 32 -8.88 -2.16 -1.99
CA LYS A 32 -9.49 -2.14 -0.66
C LYS A 32 -8.59 -1.48 0.39
N ILE A 33 -7.28 -1.77 0.37
CA ILE A 33 -6.29 -1.09 1.21
C ILE A 33 -6.36 0.43 0.96
N ALA A 34 -6.26 0.88 -0.29
CA ALA A 34 -6.32 2.29 -0.64
C ALA A 34 -7.62 2.95 -0.15
N THR A 35 -8.75 2.27 -0.34
CA THR A 35 -10.06 2.74 0.12
C THR A 35 -10.09 2.89 1.64
N ASN A 36 -9.57 1.91 2.39
CA ASN A 36 -9.51 1.94 3.85
C ASN A 36 -8.67 3.12 4.35
N LEU A 37 -7.46 3.27 3.80
CA LEU A 37 -6.54 4.36 4.16
C LEU A 37 -7.09 5.75 3.83
N LYS A 38 -7.88 5.88 2.76
CA LYS A 38 -8.46 7.14 2.32
C LYS A 38 -9.68 7.56 3.13
N HIS A 39 -10.58 6.63 3.44
CA HIS A 39 -11.93 6.97 3.94
C HIS A 39 -12.16 6.66 5.42
N TYR A 40 -11.25 5.94 6.09
CA TYR A 40 -11.41 5.56 7.50
C TYR A 40 -10.28 6.09 8.40
N PRO A 41 -9.91 7.39 8.32
CA PRO A 41 -8.77 7.94 9.06
C PRO A 41 -8.97 7.89 10.59
N GLN A 42 -10.21 7.75 11.05
CA GLN A 42 -10.58 7.73 12.47
C GLN A 42 -10.57 6.32 13.08
N CYS A 43 -10.36 5.28 12.26
CA CYS A 43 -10.38 3.89 12.71
C CYS A 43 -8.96 3.30 12.68
N GLU A 44 -8.23 3.51 13.78
CA GLU A 44 -6.82 3.13 13.93
C GLU A 44 -6.58 1.65 13.60
N ASP A 45 -7.42 0.75 14.13
CA ASP A 45 -7.36 -0.68 13.84
C ASP A 45 -7.43 -0.96 12.34
N VAL A 46 -8.36 -0.33 11.61
CA VAL A 46 -8.51 -0.53 10.16
C VAL A 46 -7.28 -0.04 9.41
N ILE A 47 -6.70 1.09 9.82
CA ILE A 47 -5.47 1.63 9.24
C ILE A 47 -4.30 0.67 9.48
N GLU A 48 -4.10 0.22 10.72
CA GLU A 48 -3.01 -0.66 11.11
C GLU A 48 -3.06 -2.00 10.37
N HIS A 49 -4.23 -2.66 10.37
CA HIS A 49 -4.39 -3.94 9.66
C HIS A 49 -4.23 -3.78 8.14
N SER A 50 -4.70 -2.66 7.57
CA SER A 50 -4.53 -2.39 6.14
C SER A 50 -3.05 -2.18 5.78
N LEU A 51 -2.29 -1.48 6.62
CA LEU A 51 -0.86 -1.24 6.41
C LEU A 51 -0.02 -2.50 6.66
N SER A 52 -0.37 -3.31 7.66
CA SER A 52 0.29 -4.59 7.92
C SER A 52 0.17 -5.52 6.70
N LEU A 53 -1.05 -5.66 6.16
CA LEU A 53 -1.28 -6.41 4.92
C LEU A 53 -0.51 -5.79 3.74
N PHE A 54 -0.49 -4.45 3.62
CA PHE A 54 0.22 -3.79 2.53
C PHE A 54 1.73 -4.05 2.58
N LEU A 55 2.34 -3.92 3.77
CA LEU A 55 3.75 -4.20 3.99
C LEU A 55 4.07 -5.67 3.68
N GLU A 56 3.23 -6.59 4.11
CA GLU A 56 3.41 -8.00 3.86
C GLU A 56 3.41 -8.31 2.35
N LEU A 57 2.47 -7.74 1.60
CA LEU A 57 2.42 -7.86 0.13
C LEU A 57 3.66 -7.24 -0.54
N ALA A 58 4.11 -6.07 -0.08
CA ALA A 58 5.25 -5.34 -0.65
C ALA A 58 6.60 -6.00 -0.32
N SER A 59 6.72 -6.69 0.82
CA SER A 59 7.98 -7.28 1.31
C SER A 59 8.50 -8.43 0.44
N GLY A 60 7.61 -9.11 -0.29
CA GLY A 60 8.00 -10.21 -1.18
C GLY A 60 8.49 -9.69 -2.54
N TYR A 61 9.74 -9.95 -2.93
CA TYR A 61 10.33 -9.44 -4.17
C TYR A 61 9.46 -9.65 -5.43
N MET A 62 8.97 -10.87 -5.67
CA MET A 62 8.12 -11.17 -6.83
C MET A 62 6.75 -10.47 -6.74
N THR A 63 6.14 -10.45 -5.56
CA THR A 63 4.85 -9.78 -5.32
C THR A 63 4.99 -8.26 -5.46
N GLY A 64 6.06 -7.67 -4.93
CA GLY A 64 6.40 -6.26 -5.10
C GLY A 64 6.55 -5.86 -6.57
N LYS A 65 7.25 -6.67 -7.39
CA LYS A 65 7.33 -6.43 -8.84
C LYS A 65 5.98 -6.55 -9.56
N LEU A 66 5.06 -7.38 -9.06
CA LEU A 66 3.69 -7.44 -9.59
C LEU A 66 2.86 -6.23 -9.14
N LEU A 67 2.96 -5.81 -7.88
CA LEU A 67 2.30 -4.64 -7.32
C LEU A 67 2.62 -3.39 -8.14
N LEU A 68 3.88 -3.17 -8.52
CA LEU A 68 4.30 -2.03 -9.33
C LEU A 68 3.63 -1.95 -10.71
N LYS A 69 3.04 -3.05 -11.21
CA LYS A 69 2.27 -3.03 -12.47
C LYS A 69 0.87 -2.43 -12.29
N LEU A 70 0.34 -2.42 -11.08
CA LEU A 70 -1.03 -2.02 -10.77
C LEU A 70 -1.18 -0.50 -10.74
N ASP A 71 -2.23 0.02 -11.38
CA ASP A 71 -2.51 1.46 -11.38
C ASP A 71 -2.86 1.98 -9.99
N SER A 72 -3.48 1.16 -9.14
CA SER A 72 -3.73 1.47 -7.74
C SER A 72 -2.43 1.75 -6.97
N ILE A 73 -1.36 0.98 -7.23
CA ILE A 73 -0.05 1.20 -6.59
C ILE A 73 0.62 2.45 -7.13
N LYS A 74 0.59 2.66 -8.45
CA LYS A 74 1.11 3.90 -9.06
C LYS A 74 0.41 5.13 -8.50
N PHE A 75 -0.91 5.05 -8.33
CA PHE A 75 -1.70 6.11 -7.72
C PHE A 75 -1.24 6.39 -6.28
N ILE A 76 -1.11 5.37 -5.44
CA ILE A 76 -0.66 5.52 -4.05
C ILE A 76 0.74 6.17 -4.03
N ILE A 77 1.70 5.68 -4.82
CA ILE A 77 3.07 6.21 -4.86
C ILE A 77 3.11 7.68 -5.29
N VAL A 78 2.26 8.11 -6.22
CA VAL A 78 2.24 9.51 -6.68
C VAL A 78 1.47 10.43 -5.72
N ASN A 79 0.47 9.89 -5.01
CA ASN A 79 -0.49 10.66 -4.23
C ASN A 79 -0.41 10.36 -2.72
N HIS A 80 0.77 10.04 -2.19
CA HIS A 80 0.96 9.53 -0.82
C HIS A 80 0.89 10.61 0.29
N THR A 81 0.17 11.70 0.05
CA THR A 81 0.05 12.83 0.97
C THR A 81 -1.33 12.89 1.63
N LYS A 82 -1.47 13.77 2.62
CA LYS A 82 -2.70 13.93 3.40
C LYS A 82 -3.94 14.29 2.57
N GLU A 83 -3.74 14.93 1.41
CA GLU A 83 -4.81 15.30 0.49
C GLU A 83 -5.57 14.06 -0.03
N ASN A 84 -4.90 12.91 -0.11
CA ASN A 84 -5.48 11.65 -0.53
C ASN A 84 -5.59 10.61 0.60
N PHE A 85 -4.75 10.72 1.63
CA PHE A 85 -4.68 9.81 2.75
C PHE A 85 -4.77 10.56 4.08
N GLN A 86 -6.00 10.87 4.51
CA GLN A 86 -6.28 11.72 5.66
C GLN A 86 -5.70 11.19 6.99
N PHE A 87 -5.48 9.87 7.10
CA PHE A 87 -4.87 9.27 8.30
C PHE A 87 -3.45 9.80 8.58
N LEU A 88 -2.78 10.41 7.59
CA LEU A 88 -1.45 10.97 7.73
C LEU A 88 -1.40 12.22 8.65
N GLU A 89 -2.53 12.90 8.88
CA GLU A 89 -2.63 14.00 9.85
C GLU A 89 -3.15 13.55 11.22
N GLU A 90 -3.68 12.34 11.32
CA GLU A 90 -4.28 11.85 12.57
C GLU A 90 -3.19 11.50 13.59
N TYR A 91 -3.18 12.18 14.73
CA TYR A 91 -2.16 12.02 15.77
C TYR A 91 -2.11 10.60 16.33
N ARG A 92 -3.26 9.92 16.41
CA ARG A 92 -3.31 8.51 16.84
C ARG A 92 -2.61 7.56 15.85
N CYS A 93 -2.55 7.93 14.57
CA CYS A 93 -1.97 7.10 13.52
C CYS A 93 -0.46 7.36 13.28
N LEU A 94 0.29 7.90 14.25
CA LEU A 94 1.71 8.22 14.08
C LEU A 94 2.56 7.00 13.69
N HIS A 95 2.33 5.84 14.32
CA HIS A 95 3.03 4.61 13.96
C HIS A 95 2.69 4.16 12.53
N SER A 96 1.41 4.23 12.17
CA SER A 96 0.89 3.92 10.83
C SER A 96 1.54 4.78 9.74
N ARG A 97 1.83 6.05 10.00
CA ARG A 97 2.55 6.93 9.06
C ARG A 97 3.91 6.34 8.70
N THR A 98 4.69 5.94 9.69
CA THR A 98 6.02 5.34 9.47
C THR A 98 5.91 4.06 8.66
N THR A 99 4.98 3.17 9.00
CA THR A 99 4.76 1.91 8.26
C THR A 99 4.34 2.15 6.82
N PHE A 100 3.49 3.16 6.57
CA PHE A 100 3.08 3.54 5.22
C PHE A 100 4.27 3.98 4.37
N TYR A 101 5.06 4.95 4.83
CA TYR A 101 6.22 5.43 4.09
C TYR A 101 7.32 4.39 3.95
N TYR A 102 7.52 3.54 4.96
CA TYR A 102 8.43 2.40 4.89
C TYR A 102 8.01 1.42 3.79
N THR A 103 6.71 1.11 3.70
CA THR A 103 6.15 0.23 2.66
C THR A 103 6.30 0.83 1.27
N LEU A 104 6.07 2.14 1.11
CA LEU A 104 6.30 2.83 -0.17
C LEU A 104 7.77 2.82 -0.55
N GLY A 105 8.67 3.00 0.42
CA GLY A 105 10.11 2.89 0.23
C GLY A 105 10.49 1.54 -0.39
N TYR A 106 9.99 0.42 0.16
CA TYR A 106 10.21 -0.90 -0.42
C TYR A 106 9.84 -0.96 -1.91
N LEU A 107 8.66 -0.45 -2.28
CA LEU A 107 8.20 -0.47 -3.66
C LEU A 107 9.03 0.44 -4.57
N ILE A 108 9.35 1.65 -4.12
CA ILE A 108 10.12 2.63 -4.89
C ILE A 108 11.54 2.11 -5.14
N PHE A 109 12.19 1.52 -4.13
CA PHE A 109 13.54 0.97 -4.26
C PHE A 109 13.61 -0.35 -5.06
N MET A 110 12.47 -1.00 -5.33
CA MET A 110 12.41 -2.13 -6.26
C MET A 110 12.43 -1.70 -7.73
N GLU A 111 12.24 -0.42 -8.02
CA GLU A 111 12.32 0.12 -9.38
C GLU A 111 13.75 0.49 -9.77
N ASP A 112 14.14 0.16 -11.01
CA ASP A 112 15.48 0.45 -11.54
C ASP A 112 15.66 1.94 -11.94
N SER A 113 14.66 2.80 -11.70
CA SER A 113 14.67 4.20 -12.16
C SER A 113 14.68 5.22 -11.01
N PRO A 114 15.74 6.06 -10.91
CA PRO A 114 15.82 7.11 -9.89
C PRO A 114 14.80 8.25 -10.13
N VAL A 115 14.16 8.32 -11.30
CA VAL A 115 13.18 9.37 -11.63
C VAL A 115 11.95 9.26 -10.74
N LYS A 116 11.45 8.04 -10.52
CA LYS A 116 10.27 7.81 -9.68
C LYS A 116 10.54 8.08 -8.20
N PHE A 117 11.74 7.74 -7.74
CA PHE A 117 12.19 8.13 -6.41
C PHE A 117 12.13 9.66 -6.25
N LYS A 118 12.75 10.42 -7.18
CA LYS A 118 12.74 11.89 -7.11
C LYS A 118 11.31 12.44 -7.10
N ALA A 119 10.46 11.99 -8.00
CA ALA A 119 9.05 12.42 -8.06
C ALA A 119 8.30 12.11 -6.75
N SER A 120 8.52 10.94 -6.14
CA SER A 120 7.92 10.58 -4.86
C SER A 120 8.43 11.43 -3.69
N MET A 121 9.60 12.06 -3.80
CA MET A 121 10.14 12.91 -2.74
C MET A 121 9.66 14.36 -2.83
N GLU A 122 9.15 14.81 -3.98
CA GLU A 122 8.74 16.21 -4.20
C GLU A 122 7.77 16.75 -3.11
N PRO A 123 6.72 16.02 -2.69
CA PRO A 123 5.80 16.54 -1.66
C PRO A 123 6.46 16.69 -0.28
N LEU A 124 7.44 15.83 0.04
CA LEU A 124 8.14 15.86 1.33
C LEU A 124 9.12 17.04 1.42
N LEU A 125 9.68 17.46 0.28
CA LEU A 125 10.61 18.60 0.23
C LEU A 125 9.92 19.94 0.55
N GLN A 126 8.61 20.04 0.34
CA GLN A 126 7.84 21.26 0.61
C GLN A 126 7.57 21.50 2.11
N VAL A 127 7.76 20.47 2.95
CA VAL A 127 7.53 20.55 4.40
C VAL A 127 8.82 20.91 5.17
N SER A 128 9.98 20.86 4.52
CA SER A 128 11.30 21.07 5.11
C SER A 128 11.68 22.54 5.39
N VAL A 129 10.70 23.43 5.55
CA VAL A 129 10.92 24.88 5.77
C VAL A 129 10.56 25.26 7.19
#